data_AF-A0A3Q2CPJ1-F1
#
_entry.id   AF-A0A3Q2CPJ1-F1
#
_cell.length_a   1.000
_cell.length_b   1.000
_cell.length_c   1.000
_cell.angle_alpha   90.00
_cell.angle_beta   90.00
_cell.angle_gamma   90.00
#
_symmetry.space_group_name_H-M   'P 1'
#
loop_
_entity.id
_entity.type
_entity.pdbx_description
1 polymer ?
#
loop_
_entity_poly.entity_id
_entity_poly.type
_entity_poly.pdbx_seq_one_letter_code
_entity_poly.pdbx_strand_id
1 'polypeptide(L)'
;MINTYQTSVALPQAPPPVPPRLGRSQPVLIPAPLPSPGQSKSLLRFLVCVVVLQLFLSVVGFFYLYYNERQISQATYSSPQGRVGAPPIGKQETTYRALASMVVKNSSTLYGDRSGYIEWDMQHSVFKNINYFHNSWLTILEPGIYFVYSKVTFSKGSSITPLVSLVKLRKSEEEEEKSVMIAYCSLNNDMKSGSNPHMCTATQQDMIELERGNQLSIWVEDRSLVDYDISAISFGMYKV
;
A
#
# COMPACT_ATOMS: atom_id res chain seq x y z
N MET A 1 76.38 33.05 -32.62
CA MET A 1 76.96 31.89 -33.33
C MET A 1 77.46 30.90 -32.29
N ILE A 2 76.76 29.77 -32.17
CA ILE A 2 77.23 28.37 -32.06
C ILE A 2 78.43 28.02 -31.13
N ASN A 3 78.13 27.08 -30.20
CA ASN A 3 78.92 25.95 -29.67
C ASN A 3 79.95 26.18 -28.54
N THR A 4 79.67 25.66 -27.33
CA THR A 4 79.90 24.29 -26.78
C THR A 4 81.36 23.91 -26.65
N TYR A 5 81.79 23.43 -25.47
CA TYR A 5 82.38 22.11 -25.16
C TYR A 5 82.40 21.97 -23.63
N GLN A 6 81.77 20.91 -23.07
CA GLN A 6 82.39 19.82 -22.28
C GLN A 6 82.88 20.26 -20.88
N THR A 7 82.83 19.47 -19.80
CA THR A 7 82.91 18.01 -19.66
C THR A 7 82.47 17.62 -18.25
N SER A 8 82.00 16.40 -18.14
CA SER A 8 81.53 15.70 -16.94
C SER A 8 82.60 15.47 -15.87
N VAL A 9 82.08 15.11 -14.68
CA VAL A 9 82.70 14.36 -13.57
C VAL A 9 83.94 14.95 -12.89
N ALA A 10 83.79 15.23 -11.59
CA ALA A 10 84.31 14.37 -10.52
C ALA A 10 84.46 15.20 -9.23
N LEU A 11 83.92 14.64 -8.14
CA LEU A 11 84.33 14.78 -6.74
C LEU A 11 85.25 15.96 -6.35
N PRO A 12 84.87 16.67 -5.28
CA PRO A 12 85.83 16.97 -4.22
C PRO A 12 85.30 16.53 -2.85
N GLN A 13 86.03 15.70 -2.12
CA GLN A 13 87.06 16.11 -1.15
C GLN A 13 86.49 16.70 0.14
N ALA A 14 86.66 15.94 1.22
CA ALA A 14 86.77 16.45 2.58
C ALA A 14 88.21 16.99 2.81
N PRO A 15 88.55 17.48 4.02
CA PRO A 15 88.16 18.71 4.74
C PRO A 15 89.45 19.58 4.99
N PRO A 16 89.48 20.78 5.64
CA PRO A 16 89.48 20.94 7.13
C PRO A 16 88.99 22.38 7.59
N PRO A 17 89.42 23.00 8.72
CA PRO A 17 88.66 23.12 9.98
C PRO A 17 88.40 24.56 10.53
N VAL A 18 87.30 24.69 11.31
CA VAL A 18 87.01 25.48 12.56
C VAL A 18 87.67 26.87 12.80
N PRO A 19 86.89 27.93 13.15
CA PRO A 19 86.84 28.42 14.55
C PRO A 19 85.43 28.83 15.08
N PRO A 20 85.26 29.05 16.41
CA PRO A 20 83.99 28.92 17.11
C PRO A 20 83.30 30.25 17.51
N ARG A 21 82.07 30.08 18.06
CA ARG A 21 81.26 30.97 18.94
C ARG A 21 80.26 31.89 18.20
N LEU A 22 79.05 32.19 18.69
CA LEU A 22 78.45 32.10 20.03
C LEU A 22 76.91 32.18 19.88
N GLY A 23 76.14 31.34 20.59
CA GLY A 23 74.77 31.65 21.02
C GLY A 23 73.57 31.14 20.18
N ARG A 24 72.89 30.11 20.75
CA ARG A 24 71.41 29.91 20.81
C ARG A 24 70.70 29.80 19.44
N SER A 25 70.15 28.66 19.00
CA SER A 25 69.17 27.77 19.65
C SER A 25 69.07 26.42 18.89
N GLN A 26 68.86 25.32 19.62
CA GLN A 26 68.38 24.02 19.12
C GLN A 26 67.01 23.74 19.78
N PRO A 27 66.24 22.69 19.41
CA PRO A 27 66.31 21.77 18.25
C PRO A 27 64.92 21.57 17.58
N VAL A 28 64.85 21.06 16.34
CA VAL A 28 63.59 20.45 15.84
C VAL A 28 63.91 19.11 15.18
N LEU A 29 63.83 18.04 15.98
CA LEU A 29 63.52 16.69 15.50
C LEU A 29 62.12 16.40 16.03
N ILE A 30 61.18 16.17 15.12
CA ILE A 30 59.80 15.78 15.42
C ILE A 30 59.79 14.24 15.52
N PRO A 31 59.60 13.64 16.71
CA PRO A 31 59.22 12.24 16.80
C PRO A 31 57.69 12.14 16.73
N ALA A 32 57.18 11.29 15.84
CA ALA A 32 55.77 10.91 15.83
C ALA A 32 55.39 10.22 17.16
N PRO A 33 54.35 10.68 17.88
CA PRO A 33 53.87 10.00 19.07
C PRO A 33 53.03 8.77 18.70
N LEU A 34 53.37 7.63 19.30
CA LEU A 34 52.47 6.48 19.45
C LEU A 34 51.20 6.90 20.22
N PRO A 35 50.00 6.38 19.88
CA PRO A 35 48.76 6.77 20.54
C PRO A 35 48.75 6.27 21.99
N SER A 36 48.66 7.21 22.93
CA SER A 36 48.52 6.93 24.36
C SER A 36 47.14 6.31 24.69
N PRO A 37 47.06 5.30 25.56
CA PRO A 37 45.80 4.72 26.02
C PRO A 37 45.18 5.61 27.10
N GLY A 38 44.46 6.67 26.68
CA GLY A 38 43.97 7.67 27.65
C GLY A 38 42.61 8.28 27.38
N GLN A 39 41.95 8.00 26.25
CA GLN A 39 40.84 8.83 25.79
C GLN A 39 39.58 8.07 25.31
N SER A 40 39.44 6.78 25.64
CA SER A 40 38.30 5.97 25.16
C SER A 40 37.12 5.91 26.13
N LYS A 41 37.30 6.20 27.42
CA LYS A 41 36.22 6.02 28.42
C LYS A 41 35.10 7.07 28.27
N SER A 42 35.45 8.34 28.07
CA SER A 42 34.46 9.41 27.90
C SER A 42 33.73 9.28 26.56
N LEU A 43 34.46 8.90 25.50
CA LEU A 43 33.90 8.71 24.17
C LEU A 43 32.99 7.48 24.13
N LEU A 44 33.39 6.37 24.76
CA LEU A 44 32.54 5.19 24.91
C LEU A 44 31.30 5.47 25.75
N ARG A 45 31.43 6.21 26.87
CA ARG A 45 30.27 6.64 27.67
C ARG A 45 29.32 7.52 26.87
N PHE A 46 29.86 8.46 26.10
CA PHE A 46 29.07 9.30 25.21
C PHE A 46 28.35 8.48 24.14
N LEU A 47 29.06 7.55 23.49
CA LEU A 47 28.48 6.64 22.49
C LEU A 47 27.35 5.79 23.10
N VAL A 48 27.58 5.22 24.28
CA VAL A 48 26.57 4.43 25.00
C VAL A 48 25.37 5.31 25.36
N CYS A 49 25.59 6.53 25.85
CA CYS A 49 24.50 7.47 26.12
C CYS A 49 23.70 7.80 24.86
N VAL A 50 24.35 8.03 23.72
CA VAL A 50 23.67 8.32 22.45
C VAL A 50 22.87 7.10 21.96
N VAL A 51 23.41 5.89 22.06
CA VAL A 51 22.71 4.66 21.65
C VAL A 51 21.51 4.39 22.57
N VAL A 52 21.67 4.55 23.89
CA VAL A 52 20.57 4.39 24.85
C VAL A 52 19.51 5.47 24.63
N LEU A 53 19.92 6.72 24.37
CA LEU A 53 19.00 7.80 24.04
C LEU A 53 18.23 7.50 22.75
N GLN A 54 18.90 7.00 21.71
CA GLN A 54 18.26 6.63 20.45
C GLN A 54 17.27 5.47 20.63
N LEU A 55 17.66 4.44 21.40
CA LEU A 55 16.77 3.33 21.74
C LEU A 55 15.56 3.83 22.53
N PHE A 56 15.76 4.74 23.47
CA PHE A 56 14.68 5.33 24.25
C PHE A 56 13.75 6.17 23.36
N LEU A 57 14.30 7.00 22.49
CA LEU A 57 13.53 7.78 21.51
C LEU A 57 12.79 6.88 20.52
N SER A 58 13.35 5.73 20.12
CA SER A 58 12.66 4.79 19.24
C SER A 58 11.56 4.03 19.96
N VAL A 59 11.78 3.61 21.22
CA VAL A 59 10.76 2.90 22.01
C VAL A 59 9.64 3.84 22.43
N VAL A 60 9.97 5.02 22.98
CA VAL A 60 8.99 6.06 23.31
C VAL A 60 8.30 6.56 22.05
N GLY A 61 9.02 6.75 20.95
CA GLY A 61 8.44 7.11 19.66
C GLY A 61 7.50 6.04 19.12
N PHE A 62 7.86 4.76 19.24
CA PHE A 62 7.00 3.64 18.86
C PHE A 62 5.76 3.55 19.76
N PHE A 63 5.90 3.68 21.08
CA PHE A 63 4.74 3.73 21.97
C PHE A 63 3.88 4.97 21.71
N TYR A 64 4.50 6.12 21.47
CA TYR A 64 3.79 7.35 21.12
C TYR A 64 3.02 7.17 19.82
N LEU A 65 3.63 6.61 18.77
CA LEU A 65 2.95 6.29 17.51
C LEU A 65 1.90 5.21 17.68
N TYR A 66 2.13 4.17 18.47
CA TYR A 66 1.17 3.09 18.73
C TYR A 66 -0.04 3.57 19.51
N TYR A 67 0.16 4.37 20.57
CA TYR A 67 -0.92 4.99 21.33
C TYR A 67 -1.63 6.07 20.52
N ASN A 68 -0.91 6.90 19.75
CA ASN A 68 -1.55 7.84 18.82
C ASN A 68 -2.26 7.13 17.69
N GLU A 69 -1.77 6.03 17.15
CA GLU A 69 -2.46 5.27 16.10
C GLU A 69 -3.74 4.68 16.68
N ARG A 70 -3.69 4.14 17.90
CA ARG A 70 -4.90 3.67 18.60
C ARG A 70 -5.88 4.81 18.90
N GLN A 71 -5.38 5.97 19.32
CA GLN A 71 -6.20 7.16 19.54
C GLN A 71 -6.66 7.81 18.23
N ILE A 72 -5.94 7.70 17.12
CA ILE A 72 -6.35 8.12 15.77
C ILE A 72 -7.40 7.14 15.25
N SER A 73 -7.26 5.83 15.48
CA SER A 73 -8.31 4.86 15.16
C SER A 73 -9.59 5.15 15.95
N GLN A 74 -9.47 5.66 17.18
CA GLN A 74 -10.62 6.07 18.02
C GLN A 74 -11.12 7.50 17.74
N ALA A 75 -10.26 8.43 17.34
CA ALA A 75 -10.59 9.83 17.03
C ALA A 75 -10.93 10.05 15.54
N THR A 76 -10.66 9.08 14.66
CA THR A 76 -11.22 9.01 13.30
C THR A 76 -12.72 8.68 13.34
N TYR A 77 -13.24 8.19 14.47
CA TYR A 77 -14.67 8.23 14.81
C TYR A 77 -15.16 9.61 15.30
N SER A 78 -14.30 10.65 15.36
CA SER A 78 -14.63 11.97 15.93
C SER A 78 -13.78 13.16 15.44
N SER A 79 -13.51 13.29 14.13
CA SER A 79 -13.16 14.56 13.42
C SER A 79 -11.94 15.40 13.95
N PRO A 80 -11.46 16.50 13.28
CA PRO A 80 -10.12 16.46 12.68
C PRO A 80 -9.14 17.60 13.06
N GLN A 81 -7.87 17.39 12.66
CA GLN A 81 -6.90 18.38 12.13
C GLN A 81 -5.63 18.69 12.97
N GLY A 82 -4.46 18.52 12.33
CA GLY A 82 -3.15 19.04 12.75
C GLY A 82 -2.01 18.70 11.76
N ARG A 83 -1.52 19.70 11.02
CA ARG A 83 -0.66 19.66 9.80
C ARG A 83 0.84 19.48 10.07
N VAL A 84 1.60 18.91 9.11
CA VAL A 84 2.84 19.49 8.51
C VAL A 84 3.04 19.04 7.04
N GLY A 85 3.17 20.01 6.12
CA GLY A 85 4.09 19.97 4.96
C GLY A 85 3.75 19.18 3.67
N ALA A 86 2.81 19.66 2.85
CA ALA A 86 2.79 19.38 1.40
C ALA A 86 2.10 20.54 0.64
N PRO A 87 2.55 20.92 -0.58
CA PRO A 87 2.01 22.06 -1.32
C PRO A 87 0.51 21.87 -1.65
N PRO A 88 -0.26 22.97 -1.83
CA PRO A 88 -1.71 22.91 -1.93
C PRO A 88 -2.13 22.46 -3.33
N ILE A 89 -2.18 21.15 -3.54
CA ILE A 89 -3.08 20.53 -4.51
C ILE A 89 -4.37 20.20 -3.74
N GLY A 90 -5.49 20.73 -4.22
CA GLY A 90 -6.80 20.81 -3.53
C GLY A 90 -7.12 19.63 -2.61
N LYS A 91 -6.97 19.83 -1.30
CA LYS A 91 -7.33 18.86 -0.25
C LYS A 91 -8.52 19.37 0.54
N GLN A 92 -9.71 19.34 -0.06
CA GLN A 92 -10.95 19.39 0.72
C GLN A 92 -12.20 18.81 0.02
N GLU A 93 -12.04 17.94 -0.99
CA GLU A 93 -13.19 17.33 -1.70
C GLU A 93 -13.20 15.80 -1.73
N THR A 94 -12.26 15.11 -1.08
CA THR A 94 -12.24 13.63 -1.10
C THR A 94 -12.94 12.97 0.08
N THR A 95 -13.22 13.70 1.17
CA THR A 95 -13.84 13.11 2.37
C THR A 95 -15.34 12.83 2.22
N TYR A 96 -16.00 13.48 1.26
CA TYR A 96 -17.45 13.36 1.03
C TYR A 96 -17.85 12.54 -0.20
N ARG A 97 -16.87 12.11 -1.01
CA ARG A 97 -17.19 11.35 -2.23
C ARG A 97 -17.76 9.99 -1.88
N ALA A 98 -18.91 9.68 -2.47
CA ALA A 98 -19.56 8.39 -2.32
C ALA A 98 -18.66 7.28 -2.88
N LEU A 99 -18.46 6.23 -2.08
CA LEU A 99 -17.58 5.11 -2.39
C LEU A 99 -18.07 3.85 -1.68
N ALA A 100 -18.01 2.71 -2.36
CA ALA A 100 -18.20 1.40 -1.78
C ALA A 100 -17.18 0.42 -2.37
N SER A 101 -16.65 -0.45 -1.51
CA SER A 101 -15.82 -1.60 -1.84
C SER A 101 -16.24 -2.73 -0.92
N MET A 102 -16.87 -3.74 -1.51
CA MET A 102 -17.58 -4.78 -0.78
C MET A 102 -16.73 -6.02 -0.64
N VAL A 103 -16.74 -6.58 0.56
CA VAL A 103 -16.13 -7.86 0.90
C VAL A 103 -17.24 -8.90 0.92
N VAL A 104 -17.02 -10.04 0.27
CA VAL A 104 -18.01 -11.11 0.24
C VAL A 104 -18.16 -11.78 1.60
N LYS A 105 -19.39 -12.11 1.98
CA LYS A 105 -19.68 -12.92 3.15
C LYS A 105 -19.47 -14.40 2.82
N ASN A 106 -18.78 -15.14 3.70
CA ASN A 106 -18.52 -16.56 3.50
C ASN A 106 -19.84 -17.37 3.37
N SER A 107 -19.93 -18.22 2.36
CA SER A 107 -21.16 -18.89 1.93
C SER A 107 -21.52 -20.15 2.73
N SER A 108 -20.95 -20.35 3.92
CA SER A 108 -21.12 -21.57 4.73
C SER A 108 -22.58 -21.87 5.13
N THR A 109 -23.53 -20.99 4.80
CA THR A 109 -24.96 -21.10 5.13
C THR A 109 -25.90 -21.11 3.91
N LEU A 110 -25.43 -21.37 2.68
CA LEU A 110 -26.30 -21.46 1.50
C LEU A 110 -27.17 -22.74 1.49
N TYR A 111 -28.20 -22.77 2.33
CA TYR A 111 -29.34 -23.67 2.19
C TYR A 111 -30.48 -22.93 1.48
N GLY A 112 -30.91 -23.44 0.33
CA GLY A 112 -32.26 -23.18 -0.18
C GLY A 112 -32.39 -22.56 -1.57
N ASP A 113 -31.42 -21.79 -2.08
CA ASP A 113 -31.53 -21.23 -3.44
C ASP A 113 -30.18 -21.19 -4.16
N ARG A 114 -30.14 -21.84 -5.33
CA ARG A 114 -28.95 -21.91 -6.19
C ARG A 114 -28.71 -20.56 -6.83
N SER A 115 -29.73 -19.91 -7.34
CA SER A 115 -29.61 -18.58 -7.94
C SER A 115 -29.67 -17.50 -6.87
N GLY A 116 -29.15 -16.31 -7.17
CA GLY A 116 -29.42 -15.15 -6.34
C GLY A 116 -28.28 -14.16 -6.23
N TYR A 117 -28.47 -13.24 -5.29
CA TYR A 117 -27.53 -12.15 -5.05
C TYR A 117 -26.38 -12.59 -4.14
N ILE A 118 -25.23 -11.98 -4.38
CA ILE A 118 -24.08 -12.10 -3.49
C ILE A 118 -24.34 -11.26 -2.23
N GLU A 119 -24.18 -11.89 -1.06
CA GLU A 119 -24.23 -11.20 0.23
C GLU A 119 -22.86 -10.65 0.60
N TRP A 120 -22.86 -9.42 1.10
CA TRP A 120 -21.67 -8.71 1.53
C TRP A 120 -21.50 -8.78 3.05
N ASP A 121 -20.26 -8.89 3.48
CA ASP A 121 -19.87 -8.71 4.87
C ASP A 121 -19.80 -7.21 5.17
N MET A 122 -20.87 -6.66 5.74
CA MET A 122 -20.97 -5.24 6.03
C MET A 122 -19.98 -4.76 7.11
N GLN A 123 -19.42 -5.66 7.93
CA GLN A 123 -18.45 -5.29 8.97
C GLN A 123 -17.07 -5.05 8.38
N HIS A 124 -16.70 -5.80 7.33
CA HIS A 124 -15.40 -5.71 6.68
C HIS A 124 -15.44 -4.96 5.34
N SER A 125 -16.63 -4.65 4.82
CA SER A 125 -16.80 -3.81 3.64
C SER A 125 -16.54 -2.34 3.95
N VAL A 126 -16.00 -1.61 2.98
CA VAL A 126 -15.75 -0.17 3.10
C VAL A 126 -16.80 0.57 2.29
N PHE A 127 -17.63 1.39 2.94
CA PHE A 127 -18.58 2.25 2.25
C PHE A 127 -18.70 3.61 2.93
N LYS A 128 -18.88 4.65 2.13
CA LYS A 128 -19.04 6.06 2.54
C LYS A 128 -20.09 6.69 1.67
N ASN A 129 -21.06 7.36 2.28
CA ASN A 129 -22.14 8.05 1.57
C ASN A 129 -22.91 7.13 0.58
N ILE A 130 -22.98 5.85 0.93
CA ILE A 130 -23.73 4.78 0.25
C ILE A 130 -24.40 3.98 1.36
N ASN A 131 -25.66 3.63 1.19
CA ASN A 131 -26.40 2.79 2.13
C ASN A 131 -26.53 1.37 1.55
N TYR A 132 -27.14 0.44 2.29
CA TYR A 132 -27.34 -0.92 1.83
C TYR A 132 -28.70 -1.48 2.22
N PHE A 133 -29.14 -2.51 1.51
CA PHE A 133 -30.39 -3.22 1.76
C PHE A 133 -30.19 -4.74 1.69
N HIS A 134 -30.65 -5.44 2.73
CA HIS A 134 -30.47 -6.88 2.95
C HIS A 134 -29.04 -7.40 2.69
N ASN A 135 -28.03 -6.58 2.95
CA ASN A 135 -26.61 -6.88 2.77
C ASN A 135 -26.19 -7.29 1.34
N SER A 136 -27.06 -7.23 0.34
CA SER A 136 -26.73 -7.58 -1.05
C SER A 136 -26.79 -6.37 -1.97
N TRP A 137 -27.66 -5.40 -1.65
CA TRP A 137 -27.92 -4.23 -2.47
C TRP A 137 -27.23 -2.99 -1.90
N LEU A 138 -26.55 -2.23 -2.76
CA LEU A 138 -26.01 -0.91 -2.44
C LEU A 138 -26.97 0.17 -2.90
N THR A 139 -27.33 1.08 -2.01
CA THR A 139 -28.31 2.15 -2.24
C THR A 139 -27.62 3.51 -2.34
N ILE A 140 -27.89 4.23 -3.43
CA ILE A 140 -27.29 5.52 -3.74
C ILE A 140 -27.95 6.64 -2.91
N LEU A 141 -27.14 7.39 -2.17
CA LEU A 141 -27.60 8.53 -1.37
C LEU A 141 -27.47 9.87 -2.11
N GLU A 142 -26.50 9.96 -3.01
CA GLU A 142 -26.26 11.15 -3.83
C GLU A 142 -26.32 10.83 -5.31
N PRO A 143 -27.12 11.58 -6.10
CA PRO A 143 -27.16 11.39 -7.54
C PRO A 143 -25.83 11.81 -8.19
N GLY A 144 -25.52 11.20 -9.33
CA GLY A 144 -24.35 11.51 -10.14
C GLY A 144 -23.88 10.33 -10.99
N ILE A 145 -22.72 10.49 -11.62
CA ILE A 145 -22.09 9.44 -12.41
C ILE A 145 -21.15 8.65 -11.50
N TYR A 146 -21.31 7.33 -11.50
CA TYR A 146 -20.52 6.41 -10.71
C TYR A 146 -19.72 5.50 -11.63
N PHE A 147 -18.43 5.34 -11.33
CA PHE A 147 -17.67 4.23 -11.86
C PHE A 147 -18.02 2.99 -11.04
N VAL A 148 -18.58 1.96 -11.68
CA VAL A 148 -19.01 0.71 -11.06
C VAL A 148 -18.14 -0.42 -11.60
N TYR A 149 -17.64 -1.28 -10.71
CA TYR A 149 -16.84 -2.45 -11.09
C TYR A 149 -17.32 -3.71 -10.38
N SER A 150 -17.22 -4.84 -11.08
CA SER A 150 -17.57 -6.15 -10.57
C SER A 150 -16.58 -7.19 -11.10
N LYS A 151 -16.21 -8.12 -10.22
CA LYS A 151 -15.39 -9.29 -10.51
C LYS A 151 -16.00 -10.47 -9.77
N VAL A 152 -16.30 -11.55 -10.49
CA VAL A 152 -16.81 -12.81 -9.93
C VAL A 152 -16.01 -13.95 -10.53
N THR A 153 -15.41 -14.77 -9.67
CA THR A 153 -14.69 -15.97 -10.09
C THR A 153 -15.52 -17.21 -9.82
N PHE A 154 -15.65 -18.04 -10.85
CA PHE A 154 -16.29 -19.35 -10.77
C PHE A 154 -15.22 -20.43 -10.62
N SER A 155 -15.43 -21.34 -9.68
CA SER A 155 -14.55 -22.50 -9.44
C SER A 155 -15.06 -23.78 -10.10
N LYS A 156 -16.32 -23.77 -10.56
CA LYS A 156 -16.99 -24.90 -11.20
C LYS A 156 -17.72 -24.44 -12.46
N GLY A 157 -17.73 -25.29 -13.48
CA GLY A 157 -18.55 -25.09 -14.67
C GLY A 157 -19.97 -25.63 -14.51
N SER A 158 -20.80 -25.35 -15.52
CA SER A 158 -22.15 -25.89 -15.68
C SER A 158 -22.30 -26.40 -17.11
N SER A 159 -22.94 -27.55 -17.27
CA SER A 159 -23.21 -28.14 -18.60
C SER A 159 -24.53 -27.66 -19.20
N ILE A 160 -25.32 -26.90 -18.44
CA ILE A 160 -26.70 -26.52 -18.78
C ILE A 160 -26.81 -25.00 -18.92
N THR A 161 -26.16 -24.25 -18.04
CA THR A 161 -26.29 -22.79 -17.94
C THR A 161 -24.94 -22.10 -18.14
N PRO A 162 -24.90 -20.94 -18.82
CA PRO A 162 -23.68 -20.16 -18.92
C PRO A 162 -23.30 -19.59 -17.55
N LEU A 163 -22.00 -19.50 -17.27
CA LEU A 163 -21.52 -18.77 -16.10
C LEU A 163 -21.64 -17.28 -16.39
N VAL A 164 -22.55 -16.62 -15.70
CA VAL A 164 -22.87 -15.20 -15.93
C VAL A 164 -22.85 -14.43 -14.61
N SER A 165 -22.25 -13.25 -14.66
CA SER A 165 -22.27 -12.26 -13.60
C SER A 165 -23.02 -11.03 -14.10
N LEU A 166 -24.13 -10.71 -13.43
CA LEU A 166 -24.98 -9.56 -13.78
C LEU A 166 -24.88 -8.50 -12.69
N VAL A 167 -24.73 -7.23 -13.09
CA VAL A 167 -25.04 -6.10 -12.20
C VAL A 167 -26.48 -5.71 -12.46
N LYS A 168 -27.31 -5.86 -11.43
CA LYS A 168 -28.73 -5.49 -11.43
C LYS A 168 -28.88 -4.10 -10.85
N LEU A 169 -29.76 -3.32 -11.47
CA LEU A 169 -30.19 -1.99 -11.04
C LEU A 169 -31.70 -2.01 -10.83
N ARG A 170 -32.17 -1.47 -9.71
CA ARG A 170 -33.59 -1.16 -9.49
C ARG A 170 -33.74 0.19 -8.81
N LYS A 171 -34.88 0.83 -8.99
CA LYS A 171 -35.17 2.12 -8.33
C LYS A 171 -35.73 1.93 -6.91
N SER A 172 -36.48 0.87 -6.70
CA SER A 172 -37.09 0.49 -5.42
C SER A 172 -37.31 -1.03 -5.37
N GLU A 173 -37.77 -1.56 -4.23
CA GLU A 173 -38.01 -3.00 -4.05
C GLU A 173 -39.17 -3.53 -4.89
N GLU A 174 -40.16 -2.68 -5.19
CA GLU A 174 -41.37 -3.04 -5.95
C GLU A 174 -41.18 -2.89 -7.46
N GLU A 175 -40.12 -2.20 -7.90
CA GLU A 175 -39.86 -1.93 -9.30
C GLU A 175 -39.04 -3.03 -9.98
N GLU A 176 -39.27 -3.19 -11.29
CA GLU A 176 -38.55 -4.19 -12.09
C GLU A 176 -37.04 -3.94 -12.11
N GLU A 177 -36.29 -5.04 -11.96
CA GLU A 177 -34.84 -5.01 -12.00
C GLU A 177 -34.31 -5.06 -13.43
N LYS A 178 -33.40 -4.15 -13.74
CA LYS A 178 -32.71 -4.09 -15.03
C LYS A 178 -31.27 -4.57 -14.91
N SER A 179 -30.82 -5.40 -15.84
CA SER A 179 -29.39 -5.69 -15.97
C SER A 179 -28.69 -4.50 -16.64
N VAL A 180 -27.73 -3.89 -15.95
CA VAL A 180 -26.94 -2.76 -16.48
C VAL A 180 -25.55 -3.18 -16.95
N MET A 181 -25.01 -4.26 -16.39
CA MET A 181 -23.73 -4.84 -16.83
C MET A 181 -23.87 -6.36 -16.86
N ILE A 182 -23.30 -6.98 -17.89
CA ILE A 182 -23.35 -8.43 -18.12
C ILE A 182 -21.94 -8.91 -18.50
N ALA A 183 -21.43 -9.89 -17.76
CA ALA A 183 -20.19 -10.57 -18.10
C ALA A 183 -20.38 -12.08 -18.09
N TYR A 184 -19.84 -12.74 -19.12
CA TYR A 184 -19.87 -14.18 -19.26
C TYR A 184 -18.49 -14.78 -19.04
N CYS A 185 -18.48 -16.02 -18.57
CA CYS A 185 -17.30 -16.85 -18.44
C CYS A 185 -17.64 -18.27 -18.89
N SER A 186 -16.65 -19.04 -19.34
CA SER A 186 -16.83 -20.44 -19.68
C SER A 186 -15.79 -21.31 -18.99
N LEU A 187 -16.27 -22.40 -18.40
CA LEU A 187 -15.45 -23.47 -17.85
C LEU A 187 -15.94 -24.78 -18.44
N ASN A 188 -15.01 -25.56 -18.97
CA ASN A 188 -15.33 -26.91 -19.40
C ASN A 188 -15.48 -27.80 -18.18
N ASN A 189 -16.53 -28.62 -18.16
CA ASN A 189 -16.79 -29.59 -17.10
C ASN A 189 -15.89 -30.84 -17.16
N ASP A 190 -14.96 -30.90 -18.12
CA ASP A 190 -14.06 -32.03 -18.35
C ASP A 190 -12.93 -32.08 -17.33
N MET A 191 -13.26 -32.14 -16.04
CA MET A 191 -12.29 -32.33 -14.98
C MET A 191 -12.08 -33.82 -14.76
N LYS A 192 -11.02 -34.38 -15.37
CA LYS A 192 -10.47 -35.66 -14.91
C LYS A 192 -10.03 -35.47 -13.46
N SER A 193 -10.47 -36.35 -12.56
CA SER A 193 -10.07 -36.33 -11.15
C SER A 193 -8.54 -36.24 -11.03
N GLY A 194 -8.04 -35.10 -10.54
CA GLY A 194 -6.61 -34.86 -10.30
C GLY A 194 -6.00 -33.61 -10.98
N SER A 195 -6.71 -32.88 -11.84
CA SER A 195 -6.22 -31.60 -12.38
C SER A 195 -6.57 -30.42 -11.48
N ASN A 196 -5.72 -29.39 -11.49
CA ASN A 196 -5.97 -28.10 -10.82
C ASN A 196 -7.37 -27.56 -11.20
N PRO A 197 -8.12 -26.94 -10.26
CA PRO A 197 -9.43 -26.38 -10.56
C PRO A 197 -9.28 -25.31 -11.65
N HIS A 198 -9.93 -25.54 -12.79
CA HIS A 198 -10.03 -24.51 -13.81
C HIS A 198 -10.98 -23.43 -13.29
N MET A 199 -10.42 -22.25 -12.98
CA MET A 199 -11.17 -21.09 -12.55
C MET A 199 -11.46 -20.16 -13.74
N CYS A 200 -12.58 -19.45 -13.70
CA CYS A 200 -12.94 -18.46 -14.71
C CYS A 200 -13.48 -17.22 -14.04
N THR A 201 -12.92 -16.06 -14.37
CA THR A 201 -13.28 -14.78 -13.77
C THR A 201 -14.02 -13.89 -14.76
N ALA A 202 -15.27 -13.58 -14.46
CA ALA A 202 -16.05 -12.57 -15.17
C ALA A 202 -15.77 -11.19 -14.54
N THR A 203 -15.22 -10.27 -15.33
CA THR A 203 -14.93 -8.90 -14.89
C THR A 203 -15.65 -7.89 -15.79
N GLN A 204 -16.23 -6.86 -15.18
CA GLN A 204 -16.99 -5.82 -15.87
C GLN A 204 -16.88 -4.49 -15.14
N GLN A 205 -16.87 -3.40 -15.92
CA GLN A 205 -16.74 -2.03 -15.42
C GLN A 205 -17.51 -1.09 -16.33
N ASP A 206 -18.19 -0.10 -15.75
CA ASP A 206 -18.91 0.93 -16.52
C ASP A 206 -19.08 2.23 -15.73
N MET A 207 -19.39 3.31 -16.43
CA MET A 207 -19.83 4.58 -15.84
C MET A 207 -21.35 4.69 -15.94
N ILE A 208 -22.02 4.69 -14.79
CA ILE A 208 -23.48 4.65 -14.72
C ILE A 208 -23.98 5.93 -14.05
N GLU A 209 -24.91 6.62 -14.70
CA GLU A 209 -25.66 7.70 -14.09
C GLU A 209 -26.70 7.10 -13.13
N LEU A 210 -26.63 7.50 -11.87
CA LEU A 210 -27.47 6.98 -10.81
C LEU A 210 -28.19 8.10 -10.08
N GLU A 211 -29.46 7.85 -9.78
CA GLU A 211 -30.30 8.74 -9.00
C GLU A 211 -30.29 8.35 -7.51
N ARG A 212 -30.69 9.29 -6.64
CA ARG A 212 -30.90 8.97 -5.23
C ARG A 212 -31.96 7.86 -5.10
N GLY A 213 -31.66 6.85 -4.29
CA GLY A 213 -32.54 5.70 -4.04
C GLY A 213 -32.29 4.52 -4.96
N ASN A 214 -31.59 4.69 -6.09
CA ASN A 214 -31.20 3.58 -6.94
C ASN A 214 -30.41 2.54 -6.15
N GLN A 215 -30.67 1.26 -6.45
CA GLN A 215 -30.04 0.13 -5.80
C GLN A 215 -29.31 -0.75 -6.81
N LEU A 216 -28.08 -1.14 -6.50
CA LEU A 216 -27.26 -2.04 -7.31
C LEU A 216 -26.86 -3.29 -6.56
N SER A 217 -26.86 -4.43 -7.23
CA SER A 217 -26.43 -5.71 -6.68
C SER A 217 -25.78 -6.60 -7.74
N ILE A 218 -24.98 -7.57 -7.30
CA ILE A 218 -24.47 -8.63 -8.17
C ILE A 218 -25.38 -9.83 -8.06
N TRP A 219 -25.82 -10.33 -9.22
CA TRP A 219 -26.60 -11.55 -9.36
C TRP A 219 -25.84 -12.58 -10.20
N VAL A 220 -25.94 -13.84 -9.79
CA VAL A 220 -25.39 -15.00 -10.51
C VAL A 220 -26.44 -16.11 -10.61
N GLU A 221 -26.34 -16.89 -11.69
CA GLU A 221 -27.27 -17.99 -11.98
C GLU A 221 -27.20 -19.12 -10.93
N ASP A 222 -25.98 -19.47 -10.51
CA ASP A 222 -25.76 -20.47 -9.47
C ASP A 222 -24.59 -20.06 -8.56
N ARG A 223 -24.94 -19.64 -7.35
CA ARG A 223 -24.03 -19.26 -6.26
C ARG A 223 -23.12 -20.39 -5.83
N SER A 224 -23.48 -21.66 -6.02
CA SER A 224 -22.64 -22.81 -5.65
C SER A 224 -21.45 -23.04 -6.56
N LEU A 225 -21.44 -22.37 -7.73
CA LEU A 225 -20.34 -22.42 -8.70
C LEU A 225 -19.30 -21.32 -8.46
N VAL A 226 -19.62 -20.34 -7.61
CA VAL A 226 -18.77 -19.19 -7.30
C VAL A 226 -17.71 -19.57 -6.26
N ASP A 227 -16.50 -19.06 -6.43
CA ASP A 227 -15.46 -19.09 -5.41
C ASP A 227 -15.63 -17.92 -4.43
N TYR A 228 -15.81 -18.22 -3.14
CA TYR A 228 -16.02 -17.25 -2.07
C TYR A 228 -14.74 -16.87 -1.33
N ASP A 229 -13.56 -17.21 -1.86
CA ASP A 229 -12.33 -16.59 -1.37
C ASP A 229 -12.43 -15.06 -1.48
N ILE A 230 -11.84 -14.36 -0.50
CA ILE A 230 -11.92 -12.90 -0.37
C ILE A 230 -11.36 -12.21 -1.62
N SER A 231 -10.40 -12.85 -2.30
CA SER A 231 -9.79 -12.35 -3.52
C SER A 231 -10.58 -12.64 -4.79
N ALA A 232 -11.51 -13.60 -4.76
CA ALA A 232 -12.21 -14.14 -5.92
C ALA A 232 -13.39 -13.27 -6.37
N ILE A 233 -14.02 -12.56 -5.43
CA ILE A 233 -15.18 -11.70 -5.67
C ILE A 233 -14.88 -10.28 -5.21
N SER A 234 -15.20 -9.29 -6.05
CA SER A 234 -15.16 -7.89 -5.65
C SER A 234 -16.28 -7.12 -6.32
N PHE A 235 -16.93 -6.25 -5.56
CA PHE A 235 -17.91 -5.30 -6.07
C PHE A 235 -17.64 -3.94 -5.46
N GLY A 236 -17.74 -2.89 -6.26
CA GLY A 236 -17.60 -1.56 -5.73
C GLY A 236 -17.96 -0.49 -6.72
N MET A 237 -18.01 0.73 -6.19
CA MET A 237 -18.30 1.92 -6.96
C MET A 237 -17.72 3.15 -6.29
N TYR A 238 -17.50 4.20 -7.08
CA TYR A 238 -17.23 5.53 -6.54
C TYR A 238 -17.79 6.61 -7.47
N LYS A 239 -18.21 7.72 -6.88
CA LYS A 239 -18.70 8.89 -7.62
C LYS A 239 -17.53 9.63 -8.26
N VAL A 240 -17.66 9.92 -9.56
CA VAL A 240 -16.63 10.62 -10.37
C VAL A 240 -16.72 12.12 -10.16
#